data_AF-A0A486JLB6-F1
#
_entry.id   AF-A0A486JLB6-F1
#
_cell.length_a   1.000
_cell.length_b   1.000
_cell.length_c   1.000
_cell.angle_alpha   90.00
_cell.angle_beta   90.00
_cell.angle_gamma   90.00
#
_symmetry.space_group_name_H-M   'P 1'
#
loop_
_entity.id
_entity.type
_entity.pdbx_description
1 polymer ?
#
loop_
_entity_poly.entity_id
_entity_poly.type
_entity_poly.pdbx_seq_one_letter_code
_entity_poly.pdbx_strand_id
1 'polypeptide(L)' 'MAVCMGYDDELFAEMHPQIVQVIGIAVMQLLVEQCEPSREALIEMIQVLWQEDQVDLAVELAIDVLWLPKE' A
#
# COMPACT_ATOMS: atom_id res chain seq x y z
N MET A 1 -23.88 -0.76 -14.35
CA MET A 1 -22.85 -0.90 -13.30
C MET A 1 -22.02 -2.13 -13.66
N ALA A 2 -20.94 -1.94 -14.40
CA ALA A 2 -20.00 -3.02 -14.70
C ALA A 2 -18.89 -2.95 -13.65
N VAL A 3 -18.83 -3.97 -12.79
CA VAL A 3 -17.67 -4.20 -11.94
C VAL A 3 -16.60 -4.76 -12.87
N CYS A 4 -15.52 -4.02 -13.06
CA CYS A 4 -14.38 -4.44 -13.86
C CYS A 4 -13.64 -5.58 -13.12
N MET A 5 -14.08 -6.81 -13.32
CA MET A 5 -13.27 -8.01 -13.06
C MET A 5 -12.23 -8.12 -14.17
N GLY A 6 -10.94 -7.98 -13.83
CA GLY A 6 -9.87 -8.40 -14.73
C GLY A 6 -8.57 -7.58 -14.75
N TYR A 7 -8.30 -6.70 -13.78
CA TYR A 7 -7.00 -6.00 -13.71
C TYR A 7 -6.23 -6.17 -12.41
N ASP A 8 -6.87 -6.72 -11.35
CA ASP A 8 -6.22 -6.81 -10.05
C ASP A 8 -5.34 -8.09 -9.93
N ASP A 9 -5.76 -9.27 -10.41
CA ASP A 9 -4.99 -10.49 -10.11
C ASP A 9 -3.56 -10.55 -10.74
N GLU A 10 -3.33 -9.94 -11.90
CA GLU A 10 -2.00 -9.91 -12.53
C GLU A 10 -1.06 -8.88 -11.89
N LEU A 11 -1.61 -7.73 -11.46
CA LEU A 11 -0.85 -6.68 -10.78
C LEU A 11 -0.37 -7.16 -9.40
N PHE A 12 -1.23 -7.88 -8.68
CA PHE A 12 -0.88 -8.48 -7.39
C PHE A 12 0.04 -9.71 -7.53
N ALA A 13 -0.01 -10.41 -8.67
CA ALA A 13 0.92 -11.51 -8.97
C ALA A 13 2.33 -11.03 -9.35
N GLU A 14 2.45 -9.83 -9.90
CA GLU A 14 3.73 -9.20 -10.26
C GLU A 14 4.28 -8.28 -9.14
N MET A 15 3.42 -7.81 -8.24
CA MET A 15 3.85 -7.10 -7.03
C MET A 15 4.60 -8.04 -6.09
N HIS A 16 5.83 -7.66 -5.73
CA HIS A 16 6.62 -8.37 -4.73
C HIS A 16 5.79 -8.57 -3.44
N PRO A 17 5.66 -9.80 -2.91
CA PRO A 17 4.79 -10.10 -1.76
C PRO A 17 5.03 -9.21 -0.52
N GLN A 18 6.25 -8.71 -0.36
CA GLN A 18 6.63 -7.79 0.72
C GLN A 18 5.98 -6.40 0.57
N ILE A 19 5.80 -5.90 -0.66
CA ILE A 19 5.14 -4.61 -0.93
C ILE A 19 3.67 -4.69 -0.53
N VAL A 20 2.98 -5.75 -0.97
CA VAL A 20 1.58 -6.02 -0.60
C VAL A 20 1.43 -6.15 0.90
N GLN A 21 2.40 -6.77 1.59
CA GLN A 21 2.39 -6.90 3.04
C GLN A 21 2.50 -5.53 3.74
N VAL A 22 3.42 -4.65 3.32
CA VAL A 22 3.55 -3.30 3.89
C VAL A 22 2.24 -2.51 3.74
N ILE A 23 1.68 -2.51 2.53
CA ILE A 23 0.40 -1.83 2.26
C ILE A 23 -0.73 -2.44 3.10
N GLY A 24 -0.81 -3.77 3.17
CA GLY A 24 -1.81 -4.48 3.96
C GLY A 24 -1.74 -4.14 5.44
N ILE A 25 -0.54 -4.04 6.01
CA ILE A 25 -0.38 -3.63 7.41
C ILE A 25 -0.85 -2.19 7.63
N ALA A 26 -0.49 -1.26 6.73
CA ALA A 26 -0.93 0.13 6.82
C ALA A 26 -2.47 0.27 6.71
N VAL A 27 -3.11 -0.48 5.81
CA VAL A 27 -4.57 -0.54 5.72
C VAL A 27 -5.18 -1.04 7.03
N MET A 28 -4.67 -2.14 7.56
CA MET A 28 -5.18 -2.70 8.82
C MET A 28 -5.04 -1.72 9.98
N GLN A 29 -3.93 -0.97 10.04
CA GLN A 29 -3.71 0.04 11.08
C GLN A 29 -4.71 1.20 10.97
N LEU A 30 -4.93 1.74 9.76
CA LEU A 30 -5.91 2.80 9.53
C LEU A 30 -7.33 2.35 9.88
N LEU A 31 -7.70 1.12 9.54
CA LEU A 31 -9.01 0.54 9.88
C LEU A 31 -9.20 0.38 11.40
N VAL A 32 -8.17 -0.06 12.12
CA VAL A 32 -8.19 -0.14 13.59
C VAL A 32 -8.39 1.26 14.21
N GLU A 33 -7.79 2.28 13.59
CA GLU A 33 -7.92 3.68 13.99
C GLU A 33 -9.22 4.34 13.49
N GLN A 34 -10.08 3.61 12.76
CA GLN A 34 -11.32 4.11 12.16
C GLN A 34 -11.10 5.28 11.19
N CYS A 35 -9.91 5.33 10.59
CA CYS A 35 -9.55 6.31 9.56
C CYS A 35 -9.86 5.76 8.17
N GLU A 36 -10.29 6.63 7.24
CA GLU A 36 -10.50 6.24 5.86
C GLU A 36 -9.15 5.97 5.17
N PRO A 37 -8.94 4.79 4.58
CA PRO A 37 -7.67 4.44 3.94
C PRO A 37 -7.55 5.09 2.55
N SER A 38 -7.22 6.38 2.53
CA SER A 38 -6.82 7.07 1.29
C SER A 38 -5.36 6.76 0.93
N ARG A 39 -5.00 7.05 -0.31
CA ARG A 39 -3.62 6.90 -0.81
C ARG A 39 -2.64 7.71 0.04
N GLU A 40 -3.01 8.95 0.35
CA GLU A 40 -2.23 9.86 1.19
C GLU A 40 -2.11 9.33 2.63
N ALA A 41 -3.22 8.88 3.22
CA ALA A 41 -3.22 8.32 4.57
C ALA A 41 -2.39 7.03 4.66
N LEU A 42 -2.37 6.22 3.61
CA LEU A 42 -1.54 5.02 3.54
C LEU A 42 -0.05 5.37 3.48
N ILE A 43 0.35 6.36 2.67
CA ILE A 43 1.74 6.82 2.60
C ILE A 43 2.20 7.32 3.97
N GLU A 44 1.40 8.18 4.62
CA GLU A 44 1.70 8.69 5.95
C GLU A 44 1.79 7.56 6.98
N MET A 45 0.85 6.61 6.96
CA MET A 45 0.85 5.48 7.88
C MET A 45 2.07 4.57 7.69
N ILE A 46 2.48 4.29 6.45
CA ILE A 46 3.69 3.50 6.15
C ILE A 46 4.93 4.20 6.72
N GLN A 47 5.05 5.52 6.54
CA GLN A 47 6.17 6.30 7.08
C GLN A 47 6.19 6.34 8.61
N VAL A 48 5.03 6.37 9.26
CA VAL A 48 4.93 6.31 10.73
C VAL A 48 5.35 4.94 11.25
N LEU A 49 4.90 3.87 10.60
CA LEU A 49 5.15 2.48 11.01
C LEU A 49 6.60 2.03 10.77
N TRP A 50 7.23 2.47 9.68
CA TRP A 50 8.61 2.14 9.33
C TRP A 50 9.52 3.38 9.35
N GLN A 51 10.11 3.63 10.52
CA GLN A 51 11.10 4.71 10.72
C GLN A 51 12.51 4.28 10.28
N GLU A 52 13.45 5.24 10.20
CA GLU A 52 14.78 5.17 9.52
C GLU A 52 15.57 3.85 9.67
N ASP A 53 15.48 3.14 10.80
CA ASP A 53 16.20 1.88 11.04
C ASP A 53 15.50 0.62 10.47
N GLN A 54 14.27 0.74 9.95
CA GLN A 54 13.47 -0.37 9.41
C GLN A 54 13.03 -0.15 7.97
N VAL A 55 13.52 0.88 7.28
CA VAL A 55 13.19 1.14 5.88
C VAL A 55 13.89 0.11 4.99
N ASP A 56 13.18 -0.98 4.70
CA ASP A 56 13.59 -1.96 3.68
C ASP A 56 13.11 -1.50 2.29
N LEU A 57 13.72 -2.01 1.22
CA LEU A 57 13.35 -1.76 -0.18
C LEU A 57 11.84 -1.95 -0.43
N ALA A 58 11.19 -2.88 0.28
CA ALA A 58 9.76 -3.10 0.18
C ALA A 58 8.91 -1.91 0.68
N VAL A 59 9.40 -1.15 1.67
CA VAL A 59 8.74 0.03 2.22
C VAL A 59 8.81 1.18 1.23
N GLU A 60 10.00 1.42 0.65
CA GLU A 60 10.20 2.44 -0.38
C GLU A 60 9.33 2.17 -1.61
N LEU A 61 9.34 0.93 -2.11
CA LEU A 61 8.53 0.55 -3.27
C LEU A 61 7.02 0.61 -2.99
N ALA A 62 6.58 0.34 -1.75
CA ALA A 62 5.16 0.51 -1.39
C ALA A 62 4.74 1.98 -1.47
N ILE A 63 5.59 2.91 -1.04
CA ILE A 63 5.34 4.35 -1.17
C ILE A 63 5.32 4.74 -2.65
N ASP A 64 6.28 4.26 -3.45
CA ASP A 64 6.36 4.58 -4.89
C ASP A 64 5.11 4.09 -5.64
N VAL A 65 4.65 2.86 -5.37
CA VAL A 65 3.41 2.32 -5.94
C VAL A 65 2.20 3.19 -5.58
N LEU A 66 2.13 3.67 -4.34
CA LEU A 66 1.08 4.59 -3.91
C LEU A 66 1.24 5.98 -4.51
N TRP A 67 2.42 6.39 -4.96
CA TRP A 67 2.61 7.69 -5.60
C TRP A 67 2.23 7.70 -7.08
N LEU A 68 2.42 6.57 -7.77
CA LEU A 68 2.17 6.45 -9.21
C LEU A 68 0.69 6.69 -9.55
N PRO A 69 0.35 7.73 -10.34
CA PRO A 69 -1.02 7.96 -10.77
C PRO A 69 -1.51 6.76 -11.57
N LYS A 70 -2.79 6.40 -11.40
CA LYS A 70 -3.42 5.37 -12.22
C LYS A 70 -3.59 5.97 -13.63
N GLU A 71 -2.82 5.48 -14.60
CA GLU A 71 -2.99 5.84 -16.02
C GLU A 71 -4.40 5.53 -16.54
#